data_AF-A0A5N0V5N0-F1
#
_entry.id   AF-A0A5N0V5N0-F1
#
_cell.length_a   1.000
_cell.length_b   1.000
_cell.length_c   1.000
_cell.angle_alpha   90.00
_cell.angle_beta   90.00
_cell.angle_gamma   90.00
#
_symmetry.space_group_name_H-M   'P 1'
#
loop_
_entity.id
_entity.type
_entity.pdbx_description
1 polymer ?
#
loop_
_entity_poly.entity_id
_entity_poly.type
_entity_poly.pdbx_seq_one_letter_code
_entity_poly.pdbx_strand_id
1 'polypeptide(L)'
;MHDAWAKPGVKLPPEGKVEVSGVTATGDKVTVPDTAVTVDGKSLHDLELIGSTGDVSSFKLSLETTKKDGAWYVSDWNIDL
;
A
#
# COMPACT_ATOMS: atom_id res chain seq x y z
N MET A 1 -13.40 13.53 5.69
CA MET A 1 -12.85 12.36 4.97
C MET A 1 -13.75 11.19 5.30
N HIS A 2 -14.09 10.34 4.33
CA HIS A 2 -15.08 9.29 4.51
C HIS A 2 -14.57 8.20 5.46
N ASP A 3 -15.27 8.02 6.58
CA ASP A 3 -15.12 6.96 7.59
C ASP A 3 -15.43 5.53 7.06
N ALA A 4 -15.41 5.31 5.75
CA ALA A 4 -16.01 4.15 5.10
C ALA A 4 -15.26 2.81 5.33
N TRP A 5 -14.12 2.81 6.02
CA TRP A 5 -13.33 1.60 6.29
C TRP A 5 -13.34 1.17 7.76
N ALA A 6 -13.87 1.98 8.69
CA ALA A 6 -13.97 1.60 10.10
C ALA A 6 -15.38 1.04 10.39
N LYS A 7 -15.52 -0.28 10.44
CA LYS A 7 -16.76 -0.91 10.93
C LYS A 7 -16.90 -0.68 12.45
N PRO A 8 -18.09 -0.30 12.97
CA PRO A 8 -18.30 -0.13 14.41
C PRO A 8 -17.95 -1.41 15.17
N GLY A 9 -17.09 -1.30 16.19
CA GLY A 9 -16.67 -2.42 17.04
C GLY A 9 -15.39 -3.14 16.59
N VAL A 10 -14.78 -2.76 15.48
CA VAL A 10 -13.45 -3.25 15.09
C VAL A 10 -12.39 -2.32 15.69
N LYS A 11 -11.65 -2.80 16.69
CA LYS A 11 -10.36 -2.20 17.05
C LYS A 11 -9.41 -2.53 15.91
N LEU A 12 -9.33 -1.65 14.92
CA LEU A 12 -8.26 -1.73 13.92
C LEU A 12 -6.95 -1.64 14.70
N PRO A 13 -6.00 -2.55 14.45
CA PRO A 13 -4.83 -2.06 13.74
C PRO A 13 -4.18 -3.17 12.85
N PRO A 14 -2.96 -2.95 12.36
CA PRO A 14 -1.85 -3.42 13.17
C PRO A 14 -1.14 -2.23 13.78
N GLU A 15 -0.64 -2.40 15.01
CA GLU A 15 0.35 -1.49 15.59
C GLU A 15 1.61 -1.39 14.71
N GLY A 16 1.64 -2.20 13.65
CA GLY A 16 2.69 -2.27 12.67
C GLY A 16 2.92 -0.97 11.94
N LYS A 17 4.19 -0.57 11.96
CA LYS A 17 4.64 0.67 11.35
C LYS A 17 4.64 0.51 9.83
N VAL A 18 3.92 1.39 9.15
CA VAL A 18 3.94 1.49 7.69
C VAL A 18 4.95 2.55 7.27
N GLU A 19 5.86 2.20 6.36
CA GLU A 19 6.80 3.14 5.76
C GLU A 19 6.77 3.03 4.23
N VAL A 20 7.02 4.15 3.55
CA VAL A 20 7.20 4.20 2.10
C VAL A 20 8.56 4.82 1.82
N SER A 21 9.39 4.15 1.02
CA SER A 21 10.76 4.60 0.73
C SER A 21 11.10 4.46 -0.76
N GLY A 22 12.08 5.23 -1.23
CA GLY A 22 12.55 5.13 -2.62
C GLY A 22 11.59 5.71 -3.67
N VAL A 23 10.51 6.37 -3.27
CA VAL A 23 9.54 7.02 -4.17
C VAL A 23 9.66 8.53 -4.04
N THR A 24 9.91 9.20 -5.17
CA THR A 24 9.93 10.66 -5.25
C THR A 24 8.62 11.14 -5.87
N ALA A 25 7.85 11.93 -5.12
CA ALA A 25 6.63 12.55 -5.63
C ALA A 25 6.95 13.81 -6.46
N THR A 26 6.35 13.93 -7.64
CA THR A 26 6.33 15.15 -8.45
C THR A 26 4.92 15.75 -8.42
N GLY A 27 4.71 16.70 -7.51
CA GLY A 27 3.39 17.31 -7.28
C GLY A 27 2.53 16.48 -6.32
N ASP A 28 1.22 16.43 -6.59
CA ASP A 28 0.22 15.86 -5.68
C ASP A 28 -0.23 14.45 -6.05
N LYS A 29 0.46 13.78 -6.99
CA LYS A 29 0.19 12.38 -7.37
C LYS A 29 1.50 11.61 -7.47
N VAL A 30 1.49 10.37 -7.02
CA VAL A 30 2.61 9.45 -7.22
C VAL A 30 2.16 7.99 -7.20
N THR A 31 2.73 7.19 -8.09
CA THR A 31 2.56 5.74 -8.10
C THR A 31 3.62 5.11 -7.21
N VAL A 32 3.18 4.28 -6.27
CA VAL A 32 4.01 3.60 -5.28
C VAL A 32 3.94 2.10 -5.56
N PRO A 33 5.04 1.42 -5.93
CA PRO A 33 5.03 -0.04 -6.05
C PRO A 33 4.92 -0.68 -4.65
N ASP A 34 4.28 -1.83 -4.56
CA ASP A 34 4.19 -2.67 -3.34
C ASP A 34 5.55 -2.94 -2.67
N THR A 35 6.61 -3.11 -3.46
CA THR A 35 8.00 -3.29 -3.02
C THR A 35 8.58 -2.08 -2.29
N ALA A 36 8.01 -0.88 -2.48
CA ALA A 36 8.43 0.35 -1.79
C ALA A 36 7.72 0.58 -0.46
N VAL A 37 6.69 -0.21 -0.15
CA VAL A 37 5.91 -0.13 1.08
C VAL A 37 6.40 -1.21 2.02
N THR A 38 6.68 -0.86 3.28
CA THR A 38 6.97 -1.85 4.32
C THR A 38 5.94 -1.78 5.45
N VAL A 39 5.63 -2.94 6.00
CA VAL A 39 4.84 -3.11 7.23
C VAL A 39 5.70 -3.92 8.19
N ASP A 40 6.08 -3.31 9.32
CA ASP A 40 7.01 -3.91 10.29
C ASP A 40 8.32 -4.43 9.66
N GLY A 41 8.84 -3.68 8.69
CA GLY A 41 10.09 -3.98 8.00
C GLY A 41 10.00 -5.10 6.96
N LYS A 42 8.82 -5.68 6.71
CA LYS A 42 8.56 -6.59 5.57
C LYS A 42 7.95 -5.82 4.43
N SER A 43 8.35 -6.08 3.19
CA SER A 43 7.72 -5.43 2.04
C SER A 43 6.26 -5.86 1.92
N LEU A 44 5.38 -4.98 1.45
CA LEU A 44 3.99 -5.32 1.17
C LEU A 44 3.91 -6.46 0.15
N HIS A 45 4.78 -6.44 -0.86
CA HIS A 45 4.92 -7.50 -1.86
C HIS A 45 5.15 -8.89 -1.23
N ASP A 46 6.09 -9.01 -0.28
CA ASP A 46 6.35 -10.28 0.41
C ASP A 46 5.14 -10.75 1.22
N LEU A 47 4.39 -9.80 1.81
CA LEU A 47 3.20 -10.10 2.61
C LEU A 47 2.04 -10.61 1.75
N GLU A 48 1.85 -10.03 0.56
CA GLU A 48 0.82 -10.43 -0.40
C GLU A 48 1.05 -11.82 -0.96
N LEU A 49 2.32 -12.23 -1.06
CA LEU A 49 2.71 -13.52 -1.59
C LEU A 49 2.80 -14.64 -0.54
N ILE A 50 2.55 -14.36 0.75
CA ILE A 50 2.59 -15.38 1.80
C ILE A 50 1.64 -16.54 1.45
N GLY A 51 2.18 -17.75 1.40
CA GLY A 51 1.41 -18.96 1.11
C GLY A 51 1.09 -19.19 -0.37
N SER A 52 1.58 -18.33 -1.26
CA SER A 52 1.46 -18.55 -2.71
C SER A 52 2.21 -19.82 -3.13
N THR A 53 1.59 -20.63 -3.98
CA THR A 53 2.19 -21.85 -4.54
C THR A 53 2.16 -21.73 -6.07
N GLY A 54 3.31 -21.54 -6.71
CA GLY A 54 3.42 -21.35 -8.16
C GLY A 54 4.48 -20.31 -8.55
N ASP A 55 4.55 -19.99 -9.85
CA ASP A 55 5.33 -18.85 -10.33
C ASP A 55 4.54 -17.56 -10.08
N VAL A 56 5.15 -16.64 -9.32
CA VAL A 56 4.58 -15.35 -8.93
C VAL A 56 5.34 -14.18 -9.54
N SER A 57 6.25 -14.45 -10.49
CA SER A 57 7.11 -13.41 -11.09
C SER A 57 6.36 -12.36 -11.91
N SER A 58 5.13 -12.66 -12.33
CA SER A 58 4.24 -11.72 -13.03
C SER A 58 3.44 -10.83 -12.09
N PHE A 59 3.27 -11.21 -10.81
CA PHE A 59 2.50 -10.44 -9.85
C PHE A 59 3.15 -9.09 -9.58
N LYS A 60 2.38 -8.02 -9.80
CA LYS A 60 2.78 -6.66 -9.42
C LYS A 60 1.58 -5.91 -8.88
N LEU A 61 1.74 -5.28 -7.73
CA LEU A 61 0.82 -4.27 -7.24
C LEU A 61 1.48 -2.89 -7.28
N SER A 62 0.73 -1.90 -7.73
CA SER A 62 1.07 -0.50 -7.53
C SER A 62 -0.12 0.28 -6.99
N LEU A 63 0.17 1.22 -6.10
CA LEU A 63 -0.80 2.11 -5.47
C LEU A 63 -0.66 3.48 -6.10
N GLU A 64 -1.74 4.01 -6.67
CA GLU A 64 -1.80 5.43 -6.94
C GLU A 64 -2.08 6.15 -5.64
N THR A 65 -1.24 7.12 -5.31
CA THR A 65 -1.45 7.97 -4.13
C THR A 65 -1.62 9.42 -4.55
N THR A 66 -2.55 10.09 -3.89
CA THR A 66 -2.85 11.51 -4.11
C THR A 66 -2.68 12.27 -2.80
N LYS A 67 -2.06 13.45 -2.88
CA LYS A 67 -1.93 14.35 -1.75
C LYS A 67 -3.18 15.22 -1.61
N LYS A 68 -3.76 15.24 -0.41
CA LYS A 68 -4.90 16.07 -0.04
C LYS A 68 -4.68 16.64 1.35
N ASP A 69 -4.85 17.95 1.51
CA ASP A 69 -4.72 18.63 2.80
C ASP A 69 -3.38 18.34 3.53
N GLY A 70 -2.29 18.21 2.75
CA GLY A 70 -0.96 17.93 3.27
C GLY A 70 -0.64 16.46 3.54
N ALA A 71 -1.62 15.57 3.47
CA ALA A 71 -1.47 14.13 3.70
C ALA A 71 -1.64 13.32 2.40
N TRP A 72 -0.98 12.17 2.33
CA TRP A 72 -1.08 11.25 1.20
C TRP A 72 -2.13 10.18 1.46
N TYR A 73 -2.91 9.87 0.42
CA TYR A 73 -3.97 8.86 0.45
C TYR A 73 -3.83 7.95 -0.75
N VAL A 74 -4.06 6.64 -0.56
CA VAL A 74 -4.27 5.74 -1.69
C VAL A 74 -5.55 6.16 -2.39
N SER A 75 -5.44 6.49 -3.68
CA SER A 75 -6.54 6.89 -4.54
C SER A 75 -6.97 5.80 -5.52
N ASP A 76 -6.05 4.90 -5.88
CA ASP A 76 -6.33 3.74 -6.73
C ASP A 76 -5.31 2.62 -6.49
N TRP A 77 -5.59 1.42 -7.00
CA TRP A 77 -4.65 0.31 -7.06
C TRP A 77 -4.65 -0.32 -8.47
N ASN A 78 -3.50 -0.78 -8.91
CA ASN A 78 -3.35 -1.51 -10.16
C ASN A 78 -2.61 -2.83 -9.90
N ILE A 79 -3.20 -3.93 -10.36
CA ILE A 79 -2.70 -5.29 -10.20
C ILE A 79 -2.45 -5.87 -11.59
N ASP A 80 -1.20 -6.28 -11.83
CA ASP A 80 -0.82 -7.09 -12.98
C ASP A 80 -0.64 -8.55 -12.54
N LEU A 81 -1.20 -9.50 -13.31
CA LEU A 81 -1.18 -10.95 -13.06
C LEU A 81 -0.58 -11.72 -14.24
#